data_AF-A0A1B6HME4-F1
#
_entry.id   AF-A0A1B6HME4-F1
#
_cell.length_a   1.000
_cell.length_b   1.000
_cell.length_c   1.000
_cell.angle_alpha   90.00
_cell.angle_beta   90.00
_cell.angle_gamma   90.00
#
_symmetry.space_group_name_H-M   'P 1'
#
loop_
_entity.id
_entity.type
_entity.pdbx_description
1 polymer ?
#
loop_
_entity_poly.entity_id
_entity_poly.type
_entity_poly.pdbx_seq_one_letter_code
_entity_poly.pdbx_strand_id
1 'polypeptide(L)'
;VVQGAVDIEKAIKLLNKCKKETGATENVEEMIKTKTIPTTPEGKCMILCAAREKGFVKDERINTKAISDYMEVEYANEPEKLEKAAETLAKCSTIDTSGLEKCDKAVAYVKCAKDSNFEI
;
A
#
# COMPACT_ATOMS: atom_id res chain seq x y z
N VAL A 1 -21.23 -7.83 -8.26
CA VAL A 1 -20.28 -6.90 -8.92
C VAL A 1 -20.14 -5.64 -8.08
N VAL A 2 -19.38 -5.66 -6.97
CA VAL A 2 -19.16 -4.45 -6.13
C VAL A 2 -17.87 -4.50 -5.28
N GLN A 3 -17.03 -5.54 -5.36
CA GLN A 3 -15.90 -5.69 -4.43
C GLN A 3 -14.88 -4.54 -4.58
N GLY A 4 -14.41 -4.26 -5.81
CA GLY A 4 -13.51 -3.13 -6.07
C GLY A 4 -14.06 -1.73 -5.73
N ALA A 5 -15.38 -1.50 -5.78
CA ALA A 5 -15.96 -0.20 -5.41
C ALA A 5 -16.05 -0.02 -3.89
N VAL A 6 -16.39 -1.09 -3.16
CA VAL A 6 -16.43 -1.10 -1.69
C VAL A 6 -15.01 -0.93 -1.11
N ASP A 7 -13.99 -1.45 -1.78
CA ASP A 7 -12.61 -1.36 -1.31
C ASP A 7 -11.95 -0.01 -1.59
N ILE A 8 -12.39 0.71 -2.64
CA ILE A 8 -11.99 2.12 -2.88
C ILE A 8 -12.52 3.04 -1.76
N GLU A 9 -13.77 2.92 -1.34
CA GLU A 9 -14.32 3.76 -0.26
C GLU A 9 -13.61 3.54 1.08
N LYS A 10 -13.28 2.28 1.40
CA LYS A 10 -12.48 1.96 2.59
C LYS A 10 -11.07 2.53 2.49
N ALA A 11 -10.44 2.43 1.33
CA ALA A 11 -9.11 3.02 1.09
C ALA A 11 -9.13 4.54 1.24
N ILE A 12 -10.15 5.22 0.69
CA ILE A 12 -10.34 6.67 0.85
C ILE A 12 -10.51 7.04 2.33
N LYS A 13 -11.37 6.33 3.07
CA LYS A 13 -11.59 6.60 4.51
C LYS A 13 -10.30 6.43 5.32
N LEU A 14 -9.57 5.35 5.08
CA LEU A 14 -8.30 5.06 5.76
C LEU A 14 -7.24 6.12 5.45
N LEU A 15 -7.05 6.44 4.17
CA LEU A 15 -6.06 7.44 3.76
C LEU A 15 -6.45 8.84 4.25
N ASN A 16 -7.74 9.20 4.31
CA ASN A 16 -8.17 10.46 4.91
C ASN A 16 -7.96 10.51 6.44
N LYS A 17 -8.12 9.39 7.15
CA LYS A 17 -7.73 9.30 8.57
C LYS A 17 -6.23 9.59 8.70
N CYS A 18 -5.41 8.86 7.96
CA CYS A 18 -3.95 9.04 7.99
C CYS A 18 -3.51 10.43 7.53
N LYS A 19 -4.21 11.04 6.55
CA LYS A 19 -3.96 12.40 6.09
C LYS A 19 -4.05 13.40 7.24
N LYS A 20 -5.07 13.26 8.10
CA LYS A 20 -5.26 14.13 9.28
C LYS A 20 -4.16 13.91 10.32
N GLU A 21 -3.72 12.68 10.52
CA GLU A 21 -2.68 12.34 11.50
C GLU A 21 -1.30 12.86 11.08
N THR A 22 -0.99 12.84 9.79
CA THR A 22 0.34 13.23 9.29
C THR A 22 0.42 14.69 8.83
N GLY A 23 -0.72 15.38 8.70
CA GLY A 23 -0.77 16.72 8.13
C GLY A 23 -0.58 16.76 6.61
N ALA A 24 -0.72 15.60 5.95
CA ALA A 24 -0.66 15.49 4.49
C ALA A 24 -1.72 16.37 3.82
N THR A 25 -1.39 16.89 2.64
CA THR A 25 -2.25 17.85 1.91
C THR A 25 -2.87 17.24 0.66
N GLU A 26 -2.40 16.06 0.26
CA GLU A 26 -2.76 15.33 -0.93
C GLU A 26 -4.28 15.13 -1.08
N ASN A 27 -4.78 15.26 -2.31
CA ASN A 27 -6.14 14.86 -2.64
C ASN A 27 -6.20 13.32 -2.72
N VAL A 28 -6.75 12.69 -1.68
CA VAL A 28 -6.78 11.22 -1.53
C VAL A 28 -7.53 10.54 -2.68
N GLU A 29 -8.66 11.11 -3.10
CA GLU A 29 -9.49 10.54 -4.16
C GLU A 29 -8.76 10.57 -5.50
N GLU A 30 -8.16 11.71 -5.82
CA GLU A 30 -7.35 11.87 -7.03
C GLU A 30 -6.14 10.95 -7.00
N MET A 31 -5.43 10.89 -5.86
CA MET A 31 -4.25 10.05 -5.68
C MET A 31 -4.54 8.57 -5.93
N ILE A 32 -5.68 8.06 -5.43
CA ILE A 32 -6.12 6.69 -5.68
C ILE A 32 -6.46 6.51 -7.16
N LYS A 33 -7.24 7.44 -7.74
CA LYS A 33 -7.66 7.37 -9.15
C LYS A 33 -6.47 7.36 -10.12
N THR A 34 -5.44 8.15 -9.84
CA THR A 34 -4.25 8.29 -10.71
C THR A 34 -3.11 7.36 -10.29
N LYS A 35 -3.29 6.56 -9.22
CA LYS A 35 -2.24 5.73 -8.61
C LYS A 35 -0.95 6.53 -8.35
N THR A 36 -1.11 7.76 -7.89
CA THR A 36 0.01 8.66 -7.59
C THR A 36 0.63 8.27 -6.26
N ILE A 37 1.95 8.18 -6.21
CA ILE A 37 2.68 7.95 -4.96
C ILE A 37 3.09 9.33 -4.43
N PRO A 38 2.71 9.71 -3.20
CA PRO A 38 3.06 11.01 -2.65
C PRO A 38 4.58 11.15 -2.48
N THR A 39 5.07 12.36 -2.73
CA THR A 39 6.50 12.69 -2.65
C THR A 39 6.84 13.61 -1.47
N THR A 40 5.83 14.25 -0.87
CA THR A 40 5.99 15.07 0.34
C THR A 40 6.32 14.19 1.55
N PRO A 41 7.06 14.69 2.55
CA PRO A 41 7.31 13.93 3.79
C PRO A 41 6.01 13.45 4.46
N GLU A 42 5.02 14.33 4.59
CA GLU A 42 3.73 14.08 5.25
C GLU A 42 2.91 13.05 4.47
N GLY A 43 2.91 13.13 3.14
CA GLY A 43 2.24 12.19 2.25
C GLY A 43 2.88 10.81 2.25
N LYS A 44 4.21 10.72 2.27
CA LYS A 44 4.91 9.43 2.45
C LYS A 44 4.54 8.80 3.80
N CYS A 45 4.48 9.60 4.86
CA CYS A 45 4.06 9.12 6.17
C CYS A 45 2.58 8.72 6.21
N MET A 46 1.72 9.34 5.39
CA MET A 46 0.32 8.93 5.23
C MET A 46 0.22 7.50 4.68
N ILE A 47 1.07 7.13 3.70
CA ILE A 47 1.15 5.76 3.18
C ILE A 47 1.60 4.79 4.26
N LEU A 48 2.63 5.14 5.03
CA LEU A 48 3.09 4.33 6.16
C LEU A 48 1.98 4.13 7.20
N CYS A 49 1.23 5.18 7.55
CA CYS A 49 0.10 5.10 8.46
C CYS A 49 -0.94 4.09 7.96
N ALA A 50 -1.34 4.18 6.69
CA ALA A 50 -2.33 3.27 6.11
C ALA A 50 -1.82 1.81 6.11
N ALA A 51 -0.54 1.60 5.83
CA ALA A 51 0.07 0.26 5.89
C ALA A 51 0.08 -0.32 7.31
N ARG A 52 0.28 0.53 8.34
CA ARG A 52 0.23 0.12 9.75
C ARG A 52 -1.17 -0.24 10.20
N GLU A 53 -2.15 0.57 9.83
CA GLU A 53 -3.56 0.33 10.13
C GLU A 53 -4.08 -0.98 9.52
N LYS A 54 -3.55 -1.36 8.35
CA LYS A 54 -3.80 -2.68 7.75
C LYS A 54 -2.95 -3.83 8.35
N GLY A 55 -2.01 -3.54 9.25
CA GLY A 55 -1.10 -4.54 9.83
C GLY A 55 0.01 -5.01 8.89
N PHE A 56 0.21 -4.34 7.74
CA PHE A 56 1.20 -4.68 6.72
C PHE A 56 2.62 -4.28 7.11
N VAL A 57 2.76 -3.44 8.15
CA VAL A 57 4.04 -3.10 8.75
C VAL A 57 4.01 -3.50 10.22
N LYS A 58 4.98 -4.30 10.63
CA LYS A 58 5.21 -4.72 12.02
C LYS A 58 6.68 -4.57 12.35
N ASP A 59 7.00 -3.98 13.50
CA ASP A 59 8.38 -3.75 13.95
C ASP A 59 9.25 -3.03 12.90
N GLU A 60 8.64 -2.06 12.20
CA GLU A 60 9.24 -1.28 11.10
C GLU A 60 9.68 -2.09 9.87
N ARG A 61 9.20 -3.33 9.76
CA ARG A 61 9.39 -4.22 8.60
C ARG A 61 8.04 -4.55 7.98
N ILE A 62 8.07 -4.95 6.71
CA ILE A 62 6.87 -5.49 6.08
C ILE A 62 6.47 -6.82 6.73
N ASN A 63 5.19 -6.95 7.01
CA ASN A 63 4.55 -8.18 7.42
C ASN A 63 3.98 -8.88 6.18
N THR A 64 4.83 -9.67 5.52
CA THR A 64 4.47 -10.38 4.28
C THR A 64 3.27 -11.31 4.47
N LYS A 65 3.16 -11.95 5.64
CA LYS A 65 2.01 -12.79 5.96
C LYS A 65 0.70 -12.00 5.93
N ALA A 66 0.62 -10.86 6.61
CA ALA A 66 -0.59 -10.04 6.63
C ALA A 66 -0.97 -9.51 5.24
N ILE A 67 0.03 -9.18 4.41
CA ILE A 67 -0.22 -8.76 3.02
C ILE A 67 -0.74 -9.93 2.19
N SER A 68 -0.14 -11.12 2.32
CA SER A 68 -0.60 -12.34 1.63
C SER A 68 -2.04 -12.68 2.01
N ASP A 69 -2.35 -12.74 3.30
CA ASP A 69 -3.70 -13.02 3.82
C ASP A 69 -4.72 -12.00 3.26
N TYR A 70 -4.33 -10.72 3.16
CA TYR A 70 -5.18 -9.68 2.56
C TYR A 70 -5.40 -9.92 1.06
N MET A 71 -4.34 -10.23 0.30
CA MET A 71 -4.41 -10.48 -1.14
C MET A 71 -5.27 -11.70 -1.47
N GLU A 72 -5.20 -12.77 -0.67
CA GLU A 72 -6.03 -13.96 -0.82
C GLU A 72 -7.53 -13.64 -0.69
N VAL A 73 -7.89 -12.74 0.22
CA VAL A 73 -9.29 -12.29 0.40
C VAL A 73 -9.71 -11.32 -0.71
N GLU A 74 -8.85 -10.37 -1.05
CA GLU A 74 -9.12 -9.34 -2.07
C GLU A 74 -9.29 -9.97 -3.46
N TYR A 75 -8.39 -10.88 -3.84
CA TYR A 75 -8.34 -11.53 -5.15
C TYR A 75 -8.89 -12.95 -5.14
N ALA A 76 -9.76 -13.30 -4.18
CA ALA A 76 -10.32 -14.64 -4.03
C ALA A 76 -10.97 -15.18 -5.31
N ASN A 77 -11.49 -14.29 -6.17
CA ASN A 77 -12.14 -14.61 -7.44
C ASN A 77 -11.28 -14.27 -8.68
N GLU A 78 -10.02 -13.88 -8.49
CA GLU A 78 -9.13 -13.36 -9.53
C GLU A 78 -7.75 -14.05 -9.43
N PRO A 79 -7.64 -15.35 -9.76
CA PRO A 79 -6.44 -16.15 -9.49
C PRO A 79 -5.17 -15.62 -10.17
N GLU A 80 -5.29 -15.09 -11.39
CA GLU A 80 -4.16 -14.46 -12.10
C GLU A 80 -3.64 -13.21 -11.37
N LYS A 81 -4.55 -12.43 -10.75
CA LYS A 81 -4.14 -11.29 -9.92
C LYS A 81 -3.51 -11.74 -8.62
N LEU A 82 -4.04 -12.80 -7.99
CA LEU A 82 -3.46 -13.36 -6.77
C LEU A 82 -2.03 -13.88 -7.00
N GLU A 83 -1.80 -14.61 -8.09
CA GLU A 83 -0.46 -15.09 -8.47
C GLU A 83 0.51 -13.93 -8.67
N LYS A 84 0.12 -12.93 -9.47
CA LYS A 84 0.94 -11.73 -9.70
C LYS A 84 1.19 -10.93 -8.42
N ALA A 85 0.22 -10.87 -7.52
CA ALA A 85 0.34 -10.20 -6.24
C ALA A 85 1.36 -10.93 -5.34
N ALA A 86 1.31 -12.26 -5.32
CA ALA A 86 2.27 -13.09 -4.57
C ALA A 86 3.70 -12.97 -5.13
N GLU A 87 3.88 -13.01 -6.44
CA GLU A 87 5.18 -12.78 -7.09
C GLU A 87 5.74 -11.39 -6.76
N THR A 88 4.88 -10.36 -6.83
CA THR A 88 5.24 -8.98 -6.52
C THR A 88 5.62 -8.84 -5.05
N LEU A 89 4.87 -9.45 -4.13
CA LEU A 89 5.19 -9.45 -2.72
C LEU A 89 6.53 -10.14 -2.44
N ALA A 90 6.77 -11.30 -3.05
CA ALA A 90 8.04 -12.03 -2.92
C ALA A 90 9.21 -11.15 -3.36
N LYS A 91 9.12 -10.54 -4.55
CA LYS A 91 10.14 -9.63 -5.10
C LYS A 91 10.34 -8.38 -4.25
N CYS A 92 9.25 -7.74 -3.82
CA CYS A 92 9.35 -6.46 -3.09
C CYS A 92 9.72 -6.65 -1.62
N SER A 93 9.46 -7.81 -1.03
CA SER A 93 9.87 -8.11 0.35
C SER A 93 11.39 -8.18 0.52
N THR A 94 12.15 -8.38 -0.57
CA THR A 94 13.61 -8.49 -0.55
C THR A 94 14.34 -7.19 -0.86
N ILE A 95 13.64 -6.08 -1.10
CA ILE A 95 14.32 -4.80 -1.37
C ILE A 95 15.03 -4.32 -0.11
N ASP A 96 16.25 -3.81 -0.28
CA ASP A 96 17.01 -3.23 0.82
C ASP A 96 16.43 -1.86 1.19
N THR A 97 16.01 -1.74 2.45
CA THR A 97 15.49 -0.48 3.03
C THR A 97 16.34 0.02 4.19
N SER A 98 17.53 -0.56 4.41
CA SER A 98 18.39 -0.33 5.58
C SER A 98 18.89 1.11 5.74
N GLY A 99 18.88 1.91 4.66
CA GLY A 99 19.29 3.31 4.65
C GLY A 99 18.15 4.32 4.45
N LEU A 100 16.90 3.87 4.45
CA LEU A 100 15.75 4.75 4.23
C LEU A 100 15.13 5.21 5.55
N GLU A 101 14.67 6.45 5.59
CA GLU A 101 13.85 6.97 6.68
C GLU A 101 12.52 6.21 6.76
N LYS A 102 11.94 6.18 7.95
CA LYS A 102 10.76 5.36 8.29
C LYS A 102 9.61 5.44 7.27
N CYS A 103 9.26 6.65 6.84
CA CYS A 103 8.18 6.87 5.86
C CYS A 103 8.62 6.56 4.43
N ASP A 104 9.91 6.74 4.11
CA ASP A 104 10.49 6.35 2.83
C ASP A 104 10.52 4.84 2.63
N LYS A 105 10.71 4.05 3.71
CA LYS A 105 10.64 2.59 3.65
C LYS A 105 9.30 2.11 3.08
N ALA A 106 8.19 2.60 3.63
CA ALA A 106 6.85 2.20 3.16
C ALA A 106 6.64 2.54 1.69
N VAL A 107 7.10 3.71 1.28
CA VAL A 107 6.99 4.17 -0.11
C VAL A 107 7.90 3.39 -1.07
N ALA A 108 9.07 2.92 -0.62
CA ALA A 108 9.93 2.06 -1.44
C ALA A 108 9.24 0.75 -1.82
N TYR A 109 8.51 0.14 -0.89
CA TYR A 109 7.74 -1.06 -1.16
C TYR A 109 6.57 -0.82 -2.13
N VAL A 110 5.84 0.29 -1.96
CA VAL A 110 4.75 0.66 -2.89
C VAL A 110 5.29 0.97 -4.28
N LYS A 111 6.44 1.65 -4.38
CA LYS A 111 7.13 1.88 -5.66
C LYS A 111 7.52 0.56 -6.33
N CYS A 112 8.12 -0.37 -5.59
CA CYS A 112 8.48 -1.68 -6.11
C CYS A 112 7.25 -2.44 -6.67
N ALA A 113 6.11 -2.37 -5.97
CA ALA A 113 4.87 -2.99 -6.46
C ALA A 113 4.39 -2.36 -7.77
N LYS A 114 4.40 -1.02 -7.84
CA LYS A 114 4.06 -0.27 -9.06
C LYS A 114 4.98 -0.60 -10.23
N ASP A 115 6.28 -0.68 -9.99
CA ASP A 115 7.30 -0.97 -11.02
C ASP A 115 7.27 -2.43 -11.48
N SER A 116 6.69 -3.34 -10.68
CA SER A 116 6.47 -4.74 -11.06
C SER A 116 5.24 -4.94 -11.94
N ASN A 117 4.67 -3.83 -12.45
CA ASN A 117 3.51 -3.80 -13.31
C ASN A 117 2.27 -4.46 -12.68
N PHE A 118 2.25 -4.54 -11.34
CA PHE A 118 1.09 -5.00 -10.60
C PHE A 118 0.04 -3.90 -10.57
N GLU A 119 -1.11 -4.15 -11.19
CA GLU A 119 -2.21 -3.21 -11.16
C GLU A 119 -2.99 -3.39 -9.85
N ILE A 120 -2.61 -2.60 -8.84
CA ILE A 120 -3.39 -2.39 -7.61
C ILE A 120 -4.73 -1.72 -7.96
#